data_AF-A0AAV7I3E9-F1
#
_entry.id   AF-A0AAV7I3E9-F1
#
_cell.length_a   1.000
_cell.length_b   1.000
_cell.length_c   1.000
_cell.angle_alpha   90.00
_cell.angle_beta   90.00
_cell.angle_gamma   90.00
#
_symmetry.space_group_name_H-M   'P 1'
#
loop_
_entity.id
_entity.type
_entity.pdbx_description
1 polymer ?
#
loop_
_entity_poly.entity_id
_entity_poly.type
_entity_poly.pdbx_seq_one_letter_code
_entity_poly.pdbx_strand_id
1 'polypeptide(L)'
;MLKHPRRALTKLILILVGFLILGVLPWVDNYAHFFGFIFGFFASYALLPFISFGEYDRRRKIILIWICFVLILGLFGLLLALFYNIPVYECEICKLFNCIPFTRDFCASQNINFKREEPV
;
A
#
# COMPACT_ATOMS: atom_id res chain seq x y z
N MET A 1 -7.92 -27.21 -4.67
CA MET A 1 -6.79 -26.78 -3.83
C MET A 1 -5.59 -26.50 -4.73
N LEU A 2 -4.87 -25.40 -4.51
CA LEU A 2 -3.64 -25.08 -5.27
C LEU A 2 -2.58 -26.15 -5.01
N LYS A 3 -2.03 -26.76 -6.07
CA LYS A 3 -0.97 -27.78 -5.96
C LYS A 3 0.32 -27.26 -5.30
N HIS A 4 0.65 -25.97 -5.53
CA HIS A 4 1.85 -25.33 -4.97
C HIS A 4 1.56 -23.91 -4.46
N PRO A 5 0.95 -23.78 -3.26
CA PRO A 5 0.55 -22.46 -2.73
C PRO A 5 1.75 -21.53 -2.53
N ARG A 6 2.91 -22.08 -2.13
CA ARG A 6 4.14 -21.29 -1.94
C ARG A 6 4.60 -20.65 -3.25
N ARG A 7 4.58 -21.38 -4.37
CA ARG A 7 4.98 -20.83 -5.68
C ARG A 7 4.04 -19.73 -6.15
N ALA A 8 2.73 -19.89 -5.94
CA ALA A 8 1.76 -18.86 -6.27
C ALA A 8 1.98 -17.60 -5.43
N LEU A 9 2.19 -17.75 -4.12
CA LEU A 9 2.48 -16.64 -3.22
C LEU A 9 3.78 -15.92 -3.60
N THR A 10 4.86 -16.66 -3.89
CA THR A 10 6.12 -16.06 -4.33
C THR A 10 5.95 -15.26 -5.62
N LYS A 11 5.17 -15.76 -6.59
CA LYS A 11 4.89 -15.00 -7.82
C LYS A 11 4.16 -13.68 -7.53
N LEU A 12 3.16 -13.69 -6.66
CA LEU A 12 2.43 -12.47 -6.30
C LEU A 12 3.31 -11.48 -5.54
N ILE A 13 4.16 -11.95 -4.62
CA ILE A 13 5.12 -11.12 -3.91
C ILE A 13 6.12 -10.49 -4.88
N LEU A 14 6.64 -11.26 -5.85
CA LEU A 14 7.55 -10.74 -6.87
C LEU A 14 6.89 -9.65 -7.71
N ILE A 15 5.63 -9.82 -8.09
CA ILE A 15 4.86 -8.81 -8.82
C ILE A 15 4.68 -7.55 -7.97
N LEU A 16 4.31 -7.71 -6.69
CA LEU A 16 4.17 -6.59 -5.75
C LEU A 16 5.47 -5.79 -5.60
N VAL A 17 6.59 -6.49 -5.36
CA VAL A 17 7.91 -5.88 -5.22
C VAL A 17 8.32 -5.19 -6.52
N GLY A 18 8.05 -5.81 -7.67
CA GLY A 18 8.27 -5.18 -8.98
C GLY A 18 7.50 -3.86 -9.13
N PHE A 19 6.22 -3.83 -8.73
CA PHE A 19 5.43 -2.61 -8.74
C PHE A 19 5.91 -1.55 -7.75
N LEU A 20 6.41 -1.93 -6.57
CA LEU A 20 7.00 -0.98 -5.62
C LEU A 20 8.34 -0.41 -6.12
N ILE A 21 9.16 -1.21 -6.81
CA ILE A 21 10.39 -0.73 -7.45
C ILE A 21 10.04 0.24 -8.58
N LEU A 22 9.04 -0.09 -9.40
CA LEU A 22 8.55 0.82 -10.43
C LEU A 22 7.89 2.08 -9.83
N GLY A 23 7.34 1.98 -8.63
CA GLY A 23 6.75 3.12 -7.92
C GLY A 23 7.76 4.12 -7.38
N VAL A 24 9.06 3.87 -7.57
CA VAL A 24 10.14 4.84 -7.32
C VAL A 24 10.35 5.80 -8.51
N LEU A 25 9.69 5.55 -9.64
CA LEU A 25 9.74 6.44 -10.80
C LEU A 25 8.92 7.72 -10.56
N PRO A 26 9.27 8.83 -11.23
CA PRO A 26 8.48 10.05 -11.15
C PRO A 26 7.03 9.80 -11.57
N TRP A 27 6.10 10.48 -10.91
CA TRP A 27 4.64 10.36 -11.09
C TRP A 27 3.99 9.08 -10.58
N VAL A 28 4.77 8.08 -10.18
CA VAL A 28 4.23 6.86 -9.59
C VAL A 28 4.31 6.99 -8.07
N ASP A 29 3.20 6.71 -7.39
CA ASP A 29 3.07 6.89 -5.94
C ASP A 29 3.16 5.54 -5.21
N ASN A 30 4.25 5.34 -4.49
CA ASN A 30 4.49 4.15 -3.70
C ASN A 30 3.60 4.08 -2.46
N TYR A 31 3.16 5.22 -1.90
CA TYR A 31 2.14 5.21 -0.83
C TYR A 31 0.83 4.63 -1.34
N ALA A 32 0.38 5.05 -2.51
CA ALA A 32 -0.84 4.52 -3.12
C ALA A 32 -0.74 3.01 -3.38
N HIS A 33 0.39 2.53 -3.91
CA HIS A 33 0.62 1.11 -4.16
C HIS A 33 0.65 0.29 -2.86
N PHE A 34 1.41 0.74 -1.85
CA PHE A 34 1.57 0.03 -0.60
C PHE A 34 0.27 -0.03 0.21
N PHE A 35 -0.36 1.13 0.45
CA PHE A 35 -1.60 1.19 1.22
C PHE A 35 -2.79 0.62 0.45
N GLY A 36 -2.81 0.75 -0.88
CA GLY A 36 -3.79 0.10 -1.75
C GLY A 36 -3.73 -1.43 -1.68
N PHE A 37 -2.51 -2.01 -1.63
CA PHE A 37 -2.35 -3.45 -1.44
C PHE A 37 -2.90 -3.92 -0.09
N ILE A 38 -2.57 -3.22 1.00
CA ILE A 38 -3.07 -3.53 2.34
C ILE A 38 -4.60 -3.45 2.39
N PHE A 39 -5.16 -2.38 1.82
CA PHE A 39 -6.60 -2.18 1.71
C PHE A 39 -7.26 -3.34 0.94
N GLY A 40 -6.74 -3.65 -0.26
CA GLY A 40 -7.25 -4.74 -1.10
C GLY A 40 -7.14 -6.11 -0.46
N PHE A 41 -6.09 -6.37 0.33
CA PHE A 41 -5.92 -7.60 1.10
C PHE A 41 -7.05 -7.78 2.11
N PHE A 42 -7.32 -6.78 2.96
CA PHE A 42 -8.43 -6.84 3.90
C PHE A 42 -9.80 -6.88 3.21
N ALA A 43 -9.96 -6.11 2.13
CA ALA A 43 -11.19 -6.11 1.33
C ALA A 43 -11.50 -7.49 0.75
N SER A 44 -10.47 -8.22 0.32
CA SER A 44 -10.61 -9.61 -0.14
C SER A 44 -11.23 -10.47 0.97
N TYR A 45 -10.72 -10.41 2.20
CA TYR A 45 -11.30 -11.16 3.33
C TYR A 45 -12.69 -10.68 3.74
N ALA A 46 -13.03 -9.42 3.55
CA ALA A 46 -14.36 -8.90 3.88
C ALA A 46 -15.42 -9.30 2.83
N LEU A 47 -15.05 -9.35 1.55
CA LEU A 47 -15.98 -9.49 0.43
C LEU A 47 -16.07 -10.92 -0.14
N LEU A 48 -15.03 -11.76 0.03
CA LEU A 48 -15.03 -13.12 -0.51
C LEU A 48 -16.07 -13.99 0.21
N PRO A 49 -16.93 -14.72 -0.53
CA PRO A 49 -17.90 -15.62 0.08
C PRO A 49 -17.19 -16.84 0.69
N PHE A 50 -17.26 -17.00 2.01
CA PHE A 50 -16.69 -18.15 2.69
C PHE A 50 -17.68 -19.31 2.79
N ILE A 51 -17.30 -20.48 2.31
CA ILE A 51 -18.04 -21.73 2.53
C ILE A 51 -17.78 -22.20 3.98
N SER A 52 -18.77 -22.17 4.87
CA SER A 52 -18.67 -22.65 6.26
C SER A 52 -19.24 -24.05 6.43
N PHE A 53 -18.46 -24.96 7.04
CA PHE A 53 -18.94 -26.27 7.47
C PHE A 53 -19.17 -26.21 8.99
N GLY A 54 -20.42 -26.03 9.43
CA GLY A 54 -20.80 -25.95 10.86
C GLY A 54 -21.02 -24.55 11.43
N GLU A 55 -21.77 -24.45 12.55
CA GLU A 55 -22.18 -23.18 13.17
C GLU A 55 -21.04 -22.42 13.87
N TYR A 56 -20.08 -23.14 14.46
CA TYR A 56 -18.92 -22.54 15.14
C TYR A 56 -18.00 -21.80 14.15
N ASP A 57 -17.76 -22.41 12.99
CA ASP A 57 -16.99 -21.81 11.89
C ASP A 57 -17.70 -20.59 11.29
N ARG A 58 -19.04 -20.58 11.29
CA ARG A 58 -19.83 -19.43 10.82
C ARG A 58 -19.62 -18.20 11.70
N ARG A 59 -19.68 -18.34 13.04
CA ARG A 59 -19.47 -17.20 13.95
C ARG A 59 -18.06 -16.61 13.82
N ARG A 60 -17.01 -17.44 13.75
CA ARG A 60 -15.63 -16.96 13.56
C ARG A 60 -15.45 -16.19 12.26
N LYS A 61 -16.05 -16.66 11.16
CA LYS A 61 -15.99 -15.98 9.86
C LYS A 61 -16.69 -14.63 9.86
N ILE A 62 -17.87 -14.56 10.48
CA ILE A 62 -18.58 -13.28 10.64
C ILE A 62 -17.75 -12.29 11.46
N ILE A 63 -17.15 -12.74 12.56
CA ILE A 63 -16.25 -11.89 13.37
C ILE A 63 -15.06 -11.40 12.53
N LEU A 64 -14.44 -12.29 11.75
CA LEU A 64 -13.34 -11.93 10.85
C LEU A 64 -13.75 -10.87 9.83
N ILE A 65 -14.92 -11.02 9.18
CA ILE A 65 -15.45 -10.04 8.23
C ILE A 65 -15.64 -8.68 8.89
N TRP A 66 -16.24 -8.63 10.09
CA TRP A 66 -16.42 -7.38 10.82
C TRP A 66 -15.10 -6.72 11.20
N ILE A 67 -14.11 -7.50 11.64
CA ILE A 67 -12.77 -6.98 11.95
C ILE A 67 -12.14 -6.39 10.68
N CYS A 68 -12.16 -7.13 9.56
CA CYS A 68 -11.62 -6.63 8.29
C CYS A 68 -12.35 -5.37 7.83
N PHE A 69 -13.67 -5.30 7.98
CA PHE A 69 -14.47 -4.14 7.61
C PHE A 69 -14.11 -2.89 8.43
N VAL A 70 -13.96 -3.05 9.76
CA VAL A 70 -13.51 -1.96 10.64
C VAL A 70 -12.09 -1.51 10.27
N LEU A 71 -11.18 -2.44 9.98
CA LEU A 71 -9.81 -2.11 9.56
C LEU A 71 -9.79 -1.34 8.23
N ILE A 72 -10.64 -1.70 7.27
CA ILE A 72 -10.78 -1.01 5.99
C ILE A 72 -11.26 0.43 6.19
N LEU A 73 -12.33 0.63 6.98
CA LEU A 73 -12.85 1.96 7.28
C LEU A 73 -11.84 2.82 8.05
N GLY A 74 -11.17 2.23 9.04
CA GLY A 74 -10.11 2.89 9.80
C GLY A 74 -8.93 3.29 8.93
N LEU A 75 -8.46 2.39 8.05
CA LEU A 75 -7.37 2.67 7.12
C LEU A 75 -7.76 3.76 6.12
N PHE A 76 -8.98 3.73 5.59
CA PHE A 76 -9.48 4.77 4.68
C PHE A 76 -9.55 6.14 5.36
N GLY A 77 -10.11 6.21 6.57
CA GLY A 77 -10.17 7.44 7.35
C GLY A 77 -8.78 7.96 7.72
N LEU A 78 -7.86 7.07 8.10
CA LEU A 78 -6.46 7.42 8.38
C LEU A 78 -5.78 8.00 7.14
N LEU A 79 -5.93 7.38 5.97
CA LEU A 79 -5.33 7.86 4.73
C LEU A 79 -5.87 9.24 4.33
N LEU A 80 -7.18 9.47 4.48
CA LEU A 80 -7.76 10.79 4.27
C LEU A 80 -7.20 11.81 5.26
N ALA A 81 -7.13 11.46 6.55
CA ALA A 81 -6.58 12.33 7.57
C ALA A 81 -5.11 12.69 7.28
N LEU A 82 -4.29 11.71 6.90
CA LEU A 82 -2.90 11.92 6.51
C LEU A 82 -2.80 12.84 5.29
N PHE A 83 -3.61 12.60 4.27
CA PHE A 83 -3.62 13.40 3.04
C PHE A 83 -3.97 14.88 3.29
N TYR A 84 -4.95 15.15 4.16
CA TYR A 84 -5.39 16.53 4.43
C TYR A 84 -4.62 17.23 5.55
N ASN A 85 -4.09 16.52 6.54
CA ASN A 85 -3.48 17.13 7.72
C ASN A 85 -1.95 17.04 7.75
N ILE A 86 -1.32 16.11 7.02
CA ILE A 86 0.13 15.93 7.05
C ILE A 86 0.70 16.23 5.66
N PRO A 87 1.48 17.32 5.49
CA PRO A 87 2.29 17.47 4.30
C PRO A 87 3.36 16.37 4.31
N VAL A 88 3.11 15.29 3.57
CA VAL A 88 4.05 14.15 3.39
C VAL A 88 5.40 14.57 2.80
N TYR A 89 5.52 15.84 2.38
CA TYR A 89 6.68 16.48 1.78
C TYR A 89 7.67 17.11 2.78
N GLU A 90 7.40 17.10 4.08
CA GLU A 90 8.34 17.60 5.11
C GLU A 90 9.44 16.58 5.45
N CYS A 91 9.27 15.33 5.02
CA CYS A 91 10.06 14.16 5.44
C CYS A 91 10.94 13.64 4.28
N GLU A 92 12.27 13.64 4.45
CA GLU A 92 13.22 13.24 3.40
C GLU A 92 13.07 11.76 2.99
N ILE A 93 12.85 10.87 3.97
CA ILE A 93 12.63 9.44 3.73
C ILE A 93 11.30 9.19 3.01
N CYS A 94 10.28 10.01 3.28
CA CYS A 94 8.96 9.92 2.65
C CYS A 94 9.04 10.31 1.17
N LYS A 95 9.84 11.33 0.84
CA LYS A 95 10.15 11.68 -0.55
C LYS A 95 10.89 10.56 -1.26
N LEU A 96 11.90 9.97 -0.60
CA LEU A 96 12.69 8.88 -1.16
C LEU A 96 11.85 7.61 -1.41
N PHE A 97 10.83 7.37 -0.58
CA PHE A 97 9.89 6.26 -0.77
C PHE A 97 9.09 6.43 -2.07
N ASN A 98 8.71 7.65 -2.43
CA ASN A 98 8.00 7.95 -3.68
C ASN A 98 8.91 8.12 -4.89
N CYS A 99 10.09 8.73 -4.74
CA CYS A 99 10.99 8.95 -5.86
C CYS A 99 12.44 8.98 -5.42
N ILE A 100 13.26 8.10 -5.99
CA ILE A 100 14.71 8.09 -5.79
C ILE A 100 15.36 8.96 -6.86
N PRO A 101 16.12 10.01 -6.48
CA PRO A 101 16.80 10.87 -7.45
C PRO A 101 18.03 10.14 -8.02
N PHE A 102 17.83 9.32 -9.06
CA PHE A 102 18.92 8.66 -9.78
C PHE A 102 19.80 9.67 -10.55
N THR A 103 19.18 10.76 -11.03
CA THR A 103 19.85 11.93 -11.62
C THR A 103 19.28 13.20 -11.00
N ARG A 104 20.01 14.33 -11.11
CA ARG A 104 19.65 15.61 -10.45
C ARG A 104 18.23 16.07 -10.76
N ASP A 105 17.73 15.79 -11.96
CA ASP A 105 16.42 16.27 -12.43
C ASP A 105 15.34 15.18 -12.47
N PHE A 106 15.65 13.93 -12.13
CA PHE A 106 14.74 12.80 -12.33
C PHE A 106 13.42 12.96 -11.57
N CYS A 107 13.48 13.46 -10.34
CA CYS A 107 12.34 13.71 -9.46
C CYS A 107 11.95 15.20 -9.39
N ALA A 108 12.65 16.09 -10.10
CA ALA A 108 12.45 17.55 -9.99
C ALA A 108 11.09 18.03 -10.53
N SER A 109 10.53 17.30 -11.51
CA SER A 109 9.22 17.61 -12.11
C SER A 109 8.02 17.37 -11.19
N GLN A 110 8.22 16.74 -10.03
CA GLN A 110 7.17 16.43 -9.06
C GLN A 110 6.86 17.60 -8.10
N ASN A 111 7.46 18.78 -8.31
CA ASN A 111 7.36 19.96 -7.44
C ASN A 111 7.76 19.69 -5.97
N ILE A 112 8.50 18.60 -5.74
CA ILE A 112 9.02 18.23 -4.43
C ILE A 112 10.41 18.85 -4.34
N ASN A 113 10.52 19.98 -3.65
CA ASN A 113 11.80 20.68 -3.50
C ASN A 113 12.82 19.75 -2.82
N PHE A 114 13.83 19.31 -3.59
CA PHE A 114 15.12 18.83 -3.07
C PHE A 114 16.02 20.06 -2.89
N LYS A 115 15.63 20.98 -2.00
CA LYS A 115 16.46 22.14 -1.72
C LYS A 115 17.63 21.68 -0.84
N ARG A 116 18.71 21.20 -1.45
CA ARG A 116 20.04 21.34 -0.87
C ARG A 116 20.59 22.61 -1.48
N GLU A 117 20.60 23.69 -0.71
CA GLU A 117 21.26 24.94 -1.10
C GLU A 117 22.72 24.60 -1.45
N GLU A 118 23.05 24.64 -2.74
CA GLU A 118 24.44 24.67 -3.17
C GLU A 118 24.96 26.08 -2.82
N PRO A 119 25.98 26.22 -1.95
CA PRO A 119 26.59 27.52 -1.71
C PRO A 119 27.24 28.02 -3.01
N VAL A 120 26.97 29.29 -3.31
CA VAL A 120 27.52 30.05 -4.45
C VAL A 120 29.02 30.14 -4.37
#